data_AF-A0A5C8U438-F1
#
_entry.id   AF-A0A5C8U438-F1
#
_cell.length_a   1.000
_cell.length_b   1.000
_cell.length_c   1.000
_cell.angle_alpha   90.00
_cell.angle_beta   90.00
_cell.angle_gamma   90.00
#
_symmetry.space_group_name_H-M   'P 1'
#
loop_
_entity.id
_entity.type
_entity.pdbx_description
1 polymer ?
#
loop_
_entity_poly.entity_id
_entity_poly.type
_entity_poly.pdbx_seq_one_letter_code
_entity_poly.pdbx_strand_id
1 'polypeptide(L)'
;PDPVVPATALPLPSPEDLLPRIRALADAGDTGEAWRLLRDALDADPTAAPLRYYEGLLARSLGREVEAERALRGALFLDRDFVMAHLQLGLMLSSLGRRAAAIRALDNALRLAQGLDPDAVLPEGDGVTAGDFVVTVRRALDDLGRVPR
;
A
#
# COMPACT_ATOMS: atom_id res chain seq x y z
N PRO A 1 -9.64 -49.32 16.67
CA PRO A 1 -8.70 -48.22 16.35
C PRO A 1 -9.22 -47.56 15.07
N ASP A 2 -9.91 -46.43 15.23
CA ASP A 2 -10.47 -45.70 14.10
C ASP A 2 -9.36 -45.01 13.29
N PRO A 3 -9.43 -45.03 11.95
CA PRO A 3 -8.47 -44.32 11.13
C PRO A 3 -8.71 -42.81 11.28
N VAL A 4 -7.70 -42.11 11.80
CA VAL A 4 -7.60 -40.65 11.75
C VAL A 4 -7.48 -40.27 10.28
N VAL A 5 -8.60 -39.84 9.68
CA VAL A 5 -8.59 -39.21 8.35
C VAL A 5 -7.76 -37.93 8.49
N PRO A 6 -6.66 -37.73 7.72
CA PRO A 6 -5.98 -36.46 7.73
C PRO A 6 -6.98 -35.42 7.22
N ALA A 7 -7.28 -34.42 8.06
CA ALA A 7 -8.07 -33.28 7.64
C ALA A 7 -7.38 -32.70 6.40
N THR A 8 -8.02 -32.85 5.25
CA THR A 8 -7.64 -32.18 4.02
C THR A 8 -7.69 -30.70 4.33
N ALA A 9 -6.53 -30.10 4.65
CA ALA A 9 -6.40 -28.67 4.73
C ALA A 9 -6.86 -28.16 3.36
N LEU A 10 -7.98 -27.43 3.35
CA LEU A 10 -8.41 -26.73 2.15
C LEU A 10 -7.18 -25.98 1.62
N PRO A 11 -6.93 -25.98 0.30
CA PRO A 11 -5.86 -25.15 -0.25
C PRO A 11 -6.09 -23.74 0.30
N LEU A 12 -5.06 -23.17 0.93
CA LEU A 12 -5.16 -21.81 1.44
C LEU A 12 -5.63 -20.93 0.27
N PRO A 13 -6.65 -20.07 0.49
CA PRO A 13 -7.13 -19.17 -0.55
C PRO A 13 -5.92 -18.44 -1.15
N SER A 14 -5.92 -18.29 -2.47
CA SER A 14 -4.79 -17.66 -3.13
C SER A 14 -4.62 -16.23 -2.59
N PRO A 15 -3.40 -15.67 -2.61
CA PRO A 15 -3.17 -14.31 -2.12
C PRO A 15 -4.05 -13.27 -2.85
N GLU A 16 -4.43 -13.54 -4.11
CA GLU A 16 -5.39 -12.74 -4.88
C GLU A 16 -6.80 -12.78 -4.26
N ASP A 17 -7.24 -13.93 -3.73
CA ASP A 17 -8.53 -14.08 -3.03
C ASP A 17 -8.55 -13.40 -1.66
N LEU A 18 -7.37 -13.27 -1.03
CA LEU A 18 -7.21 -12.65 0.29
C LEU A 18 -7.12 -11.13 0.21
N LEU A 19 -6.64 -10.58 -0.91
CA LEU A 19 -6.38 -9.15 -1.07
C LEU A 19 -7.63 -8.27 -0.82
N PRO A 20 -8.82 -8.57 -1.38
CA PRO A 20 -10.03 -7.78 -1.10
C PRO A 20 -10.42 -7.80 0.37
N ARG A 21 -10.19 -8.91 1.07
CA ARG A 21 -10.49 -9.04 2.50
C ARG A 21 -9.48 -8.28 3.36
N ILE A 22 -8.19 -8.36 3.02
CA ILE A 22 -7.14 -7.59 3.68
C ILE A 22 -7.42 -6.09 3.56
N ARG A 23 -7.78 -5.64 2.35
CA ARG A 23 -8.20 -4.26 2.10
C ARG A 23 -9.36 -3.85 3.00
N ALA A 24 -10.47 -4.59 2.96
CA ALA A 24 -11.65 -4.26 3.74
C ALA A 24 -11.36 -4.17 5.26
N LEU A 25 -10.51 -5.06 5.79
CA LEU A 25 -10.11 -5.03 7.19
C LEU A 25 -9.16 -3.87 7.51
N ALA A 26 -8.25 -3.53 6.59
CA ALA A 26 -7.38 -2.37 6.72
C ALA A 26 -8.20 -1.07 6.74
N ASP A 27 -9.20 -0.95 5.85
CA ASP A 27 -10.09 0.21 5.75
C ASP A 27 -11.01 0.32 6.98
N ALA A 28 -11.45 -0.82 7.53
CA ALA A 28 -12.22 -0.89 8.78
C ALA A 28 -11.40 -0.57 10.04
N GLY A 29 -10.06 -0.53 9.93
CA GLY A 29 -9.16 -0.33 11.07
C GLY A 29 -8.94 -1.58 11.93
N ASP A 30 -9.47 -2.74 11.52
CA ASP A 30 -9.31 -4.05 12.17
C ASP A 30 -7.91 -4.63 11.92
N THR A 31 -6.92 -3.92 12.45
CA THR A 31 -5.50 -4.08 12.14
C THR A 31 -4.98 -5.46 12.55
N GLY A 32 -5.58 -6.10 13.56
CA GLY A 32 -5.16 -7.42 14.05
C GLY A 32 -5.49 -8.56 13.09
N GLU A 33 -6.73 -8.65 12.60
CA GLU A 33 -7.12 -9.68 11.64
C GLU A 33 -6.51 -9.42 10.26
N ALA A 34 -6.44 -8.15 9.85
CA ALA A 34 -5.76 -7.73 8.63
C ALA A 34 -4.29 -8.20 8.63
N TRP A 35 -3.57 -8.02 9.74
CA TRP A 35 -2.17 -8.44 9.85
C TRP A 35 -2.00 -9.95 9.77
N ARG A 36 -2.91 -10.72 10.38
CA ARG A 36 -2.86 -12.18 10.32
C ARG A 36 -3.07 -12.68 8.88
N LEU A 37 -4.12 -12.21 8.22
CA LEU A 37 -4.42 -12.62 6.85
C LEU A 37 -3.34 -12.17 5.87
N LEU A 38 -2.81 -10.97 6.06
CA LEU A 38 -1.71 -10.46 5.25
C LEU A 38 -0.46 -11.31 5.39
N ARG A 39 -0.13 -11.76 6.60
CA ARG A 39 1.01 -12.66 6.82
C ARG A 39 0.81 -13.99 6.11
N ASP A 40 -0.37 -14.60 6.24
CA ASP A 40 -0.69 -15.86 5.55
C ASP A 40 -0.57 -15.68 4.02
N ALA A 41 -1.02 -14.53 3.49
CA ALA A 41 -0.92 -14.21 2.07
C ALA A 41 0.53 -13.99 1.60
N LEU A 42 1.37 -13.31 2.39
CA LEU A 42 2.79 -13.09 2.09
C LEU A 42 3.63 -14.37 2.20
N ASP A 43 3.26 -15.28 3.09
CA ASP A 43 3.90 -16.60 3.21
C ASP A 43 3.58 -17.48 1.97
N ALA A 44 2.40 -17.29 1.37
CA ALA A 44 1.99 -17.96 0.14
C ALA A 44 2.60 -17.31 -1.12
N ASP A 45 2.60 -15.97 -1.21
CA ASP A 45 3.23 -15.21 -2.29
C ASP A 45 3.99 -13.98 -1.75
N PRO A 46 5.32 -14.08 -1.57
CA PRO A 46 6.12 -12.97 -1.08
C PRO A 46 6.39 -11.88 -2.13
N THR A 47 5.98 -12.11 -3.39
CA THR A 47 6.26 -11.25 -4.56
C THR A 47 5.07 -10.40 -5.01
N ALA A 48 3.91 -10.53 -4.38
CA ALA A 48 2.77 -9.68 -4.65
C ALA A 48 2.99 -8.26 -4.09
N ALA A 49 3.13 -7.27 -4.98
CA ALA A 49 3.29 -5.86 -4.62
C ALA A 49 2.12 -5.31 -3.77
N PRO A 50 0.84 -5.63 -4.05
CA PRO A 50 -0.28 -5.18 -3.22
C PRO A 50 -0.20 -5.65 -1.76
N LEU A 51 0.28 -6.88 -1.52
CA LEU A 51 0.46 -7.37 -0.15
C LEU A 51 1.52 -6.57 0.61
N ARG A 52 2.67 -6.26 -0.03
CA ARG A 52 3.69 -5.38 0.55
C ARG A 52 3.17 -3.97 0.82
N TYR A 53 2.27 -3.47 -0.04
CA TYR A 53 1.60 -2.19 0.18
C TYR A 53 0.72 -2.20 1.44
N TYR A 54 -0.13 -3.23 1.60
CA TYR A 54 -0.95 -3.39 2.81
C TYR A 54 -0.12 -3.65 4.07
N GLU A 55 1.02 -4.35 3.97
CA GLU A 55 2.00 -4.47 5.06
C GLU A 55 2.48 -3.10 5.52
N GLY A 56 2.77 -2.22 4.56
CA GLY A 56 3.14 -0.83 4.83
C GLY A 56 2.05 -0.03 5.55
N LEU A 57 0.81 -0.13 5.06
CA LEU A 57 -0.33 0.58 5.66
C LEU A 57 -0.61 0.14 7.09
N LEU A 58 -0.65 -1.17 7.33
CA LEU A 58 -0.92 -1.71 8.67
C LEU A 58 0.25 -1.45 9.63
N ALA A 59 1.49 -1.54 9.16
CA ALA A 59 2.64 -1.20 10.00
C ALA A 59 2.60 0.27 10.42
N ARG A 60 2.18 1.16 9.51
CA ARG A 60 2.00 2.59 9.80
C ARG A 60 0.88 2.83 10.80
N SER A 61 -0.26 2.16 10.70
CA SER A 61 -1.36 2.31 11.68
C SER A 61 -0.95 1.83 13.08
N LEU A 62 -0.04 0.85 13.16
CA LEU A 62 0.56 0.37 14.41
C LEU A 62 1.72 1.24 14.93
N GLY A 63 2.06 2.35 14.27
CA GLY A 63 3.17 3.22 14.65
C GLY A 63 4.56 2.63 14.37
N ARG A 64 4.65 1.57 13.57
CA ARG A 64 5.91 0.89 13.20
C ARG A 64 6.48 1.50 11.93
N GLU A 65 6.94 2.75 12.02
CA GLU A 65 7.34 3.56 10.87
C GLU A 65 8.46 2.93 10.04
N VAL A 66 9.44 2.28 10.69
CA VAL A 66 10.56 1.61 9.99
C VAL A 66 10.08 0.40 9.20
N GLU A 67 9.16 -0.39 9.77
CA GLU A 67 8.55 -1.54 9.08
C GLU A 67 7.70 -1.06 7.91
N ALA A 68 6.92 0.00 8.11
CA ALA A 68 6.09 0.60 7.08
C ALA A 68 6.91 1.10 5.88
N GLU A 69 8.00 1.83 6.15
CA GLU A 69 8.91 2.33 5.10
C GLU A 69 9.52 1.19 4.30
N ARG A 70 9.95 0.12 4.98
CA ARG A 70 10.55 -1.05 4.34
C ARG A 70 9.53 -1.78 3.47
N ALA A 71 8.31 -1.98 3.96
CA ALA A 71 7.25 -2.66 3.24
C ALA A 71 6.80 -1.87 2.00
N LEU A 72 6.58 -0.56 2.12
CA LEU A 72 6.24 0.31 0.98
C LEU A 72 7.35 0.33 -0.08
N ARG A 73 8.63 0.35 0.33
CA ARG A 73 9.75 0.19 -0.61
C ARG A 73 9.80 -1.19 -1.25
N GLY A 74 9.42 -2.23 -0.51
CA GLY A 74 9.28 -3.59 -1.05
C GLY A 74 8.20 -3.65 -2.13
N ALA A 75 7.05 -3.02 -1.90
CA ALA A 75 6.01 -2.88 -2.92
C ALA A 75 6.56 -2.19 -4.18
N LEU A 76 7.30 -1.08 -4.02
CA LEU A 76 7.93 -0.35 -5.12
C LEU A 76 9.07 -1.09 -5.82
N PHE A 77 9.70 -2.05 -5.14
CA PHE A 77 10.71 -2.91 -5.73
C PHE A 77 10.08 -3.95 -6.65
N LEU A 78 8.92 -4.48 -6.25
CA LEU A 78 8.14 -5.46 -7.01
C LEU A 78 7.37 -4.81 -8.17
N ASP A 79 6.75 -3.66 -7.91
CA ASP A 79 6.06 -2.82 -8.89
C ASP A 79 6.50 -1.36 -8.76
N ARG A 80 7.35 -0.92 -9.68
CA ARG A 80 7.90 0.43 -9.69
C ARG A 80 6.87 1.51 -10.03
N ASP A 81 5.77 1.11 -10.67
CA ASP A 81 4.73 1.99 -11.19
C ASP A 81 3.50 2.04 -10.25
N PHE A 82 3.62 1.44 -9.06
CA PHE A 82 2.57 1.45 -8.04
C PHE A 82 2.33 2.86 -7.48
N VAL A 83 1.37 3.56 -8.08
CA VAL A 83 0.99 4.95 -7.76
C VAL A 83 0.71 5.16 -6.27
N MET A 84 -0.14 4.31 -5.67
CA MET A 84 -0.52 4.46 -4.26
C MET A 84 0.64 4.17 -3.29
N ALA A 85 1.55 3.26 -3.63
CA ALA A 85 2.74 3.02 -2.81
C ALA A 85 3.67 4.24 -2.77
N HIS A 86 3.85 4.94 -3.90
CA HIS A 86 4.58 6.22 -3.94
C HIS A 86 3.88 7.31 -3.12
N LEU A 87 2.54 7.40 -3.18
CA LEU A 87 1.76 8.34 -2.36
C LEU A 87 1.99 8.09 -0.87
N GLN A 88 1.77 6.86 -0.41
CA GLN A 88 1.86 6.51 1.00
C GLN A 88 3.27 6.71 1.55
N LEU A 89 4.30 6.36 0.75
CA LEU A 89 5.68 6.62 1.10
C LEU A 89 5.96 8.12 1.22
N GLY A 90 5.44 8.94 0.30
CA GLY A 90 5.56 10.40 0.33
C GLY A 90 4.93 11.01 1.58
N LEU A 91 3.69 10.63 1.90
CA LEU A 91 2.98 11.11 3.09
C LEU A 91 3.68 10.72 4.38
N MET A 92 4.17 9.47 4.48
CA MET A 92 4.92 9.00 5.64
C MET A 92 6.27 9.72 5.79
N LEU A 93 7.02 9.90 4.70
CA LEU A 93 8.28 10.65 4.74
C LEU A 93 8.05 12.12 5.12
N SER A 94 6.91 12.69 4.74
CA SER A 94 6.50 14.03 5.15
C SER A 94 6.27 14.10 6.66
N SER A 95 5.52 13.16 7.25
CA SER A 95 5.29 13.14 8.71
C SER A 95 6.57 12.93 9.50
N LEU A 96 7.56 12.22 8.94
CA LEU A 96 8.89 12.04 9.50
C LEU A 96 9.83 13.26 9.33
N GLY A 97 9.36 14.37 8.75
CA GLY A 97 10.18 15.55 8.47
C GLY A 97 11.20 15.36 7.34
N ARG A 98 11.19 14.22 6.64
CA ARG A 98 12.10 13.89 5.53
C ARG A 98 11.61 14.48 4.21
N ARG A 99 11.40 15.79 4.23
CA ARG A 99 10.72 16.57 3.18
C ARG A 99 11.26 16.34 1.77
N ALA A 100 12.58 16.36 1.58
CA ALA A 100 13.17 16.15 0.25
C ALA A 100 12.87 14.75 -0.31
N ALA A 101 12.78 13.73 0.55
CA ALA A 101 12.42 12.38 0.13
C ALA A 101 10.91 12.25 -0.11
N ALA A 102 10.09 12.95 0.69
CA ALA A 102 8.64 13.03 0.51
C ALA A 102 8.27 13.62 -0.85
N ILE A 103 8.86 14.77 -1.21
CA ILE A 103 8.65 15.43 -2.50
C ILE A 103 8.98 14.47 -3.65
N ARG A 104 10.13 13.79 -3.61
CA ARG A 104 10.51 12.83 -4.67
C ARG A 104 9.51 11.69 -4.84
N ALA A 105 8.97 11.16 -3.74
CA ALA A 105 7.98 10.08 -3.80
C ALA A 105 6.65 10.59 -4.38
N LEU A 106 6.19 11.76 -3.94
CA LEU A 106 4.98 12.39 -4.48
C LEU A 106 5.13 12.79 -5.96
N ASP A 107 6.30 13.28 -6.38
CA ASP A 107 6.59 13.57 -7.78
C ASP A 107 6.53 12.30 -8.65
N ASN A 108 6.97 11.16 -8.12
CA ASN A 108 6.84 9.88 -8.81
C ASN A 108 5.38 9.47 -8.96
N ALA A 109 4.61 9.53 -7.88
CA ALA A 109 3.17 9.24 -7.93
C ALA A 109 2.44 10.15 -8.93
N LEU A 110 2.77 11.44 -8.93
CA LEU A 110 2.20 12.44 -9.83
C LEU A 110 2.51 12.13 -11.30
N ARG A 111 3.77 11.81 -11.61
CA ARG A 111 4.20 11.51 -12.98
C ARG A 111 3.54 10.24 -13.52
N LEU A 112 3.44 9.20 -12.68
CA LEU A 112 2.78 7.95 -13.05
C LEU A 112 1.31 8.19 -13.34
N ALA A 113 0.60 8.89 -12.45
CA ALA A 113 -0.82 9.21 -12.65
C ALA A 113 -1.06 10.09 -13.89
N GLN A 114 -0.16 11.03 -14.22
CA GLN A 114 -0.24 11.82 -15.45
C GLN A 114 -0.02 11.01 -16.74
N GLY A 115 0.61 9.85 -16.63
CA GLY A 115 0.78 8.92 -17.75
C GLY A 115 -0.44 8.04 -18.02
N LEU A 116 -1.44 8.07 -17.13
CA LEU A 116 -2.68 7.30 -17.25
C LEU A 116 -3.79 8.15 -17.88
N ASP A 117 -4.85 7.47 -18.34
CA ASP A 117 -6.09 8.15 -18.72
C ASP A 117 -6.66 8.90 -17.50
N PRO A 118 -7.04 10.19 -17.62
CA PRO A 118 -7.58 10.95 -16.49
C PRO A 118 -8.79 10.31 -15.80
N ASP A 119 -9.61 9.57 -16.55
CA ASP A 119 -10.80 8.88 -16.03
C ASP A 119 -10.49 7.46 -15.52
N ALA A 120 -9.24 6.99 -15.67
CA ALA A 120 -8.83 5.70 -15.14
C ALA A 120 -8.85 5.70 -13.60
N VAL A 121 -9.54 4.72 -13.03
CA VAL A 121 -9.55 4.48 -11.59
C VAL A 121 -8.21 3.89 -11.17
N LEU A 122 -7.57 4.49 -10.17
CA LEU A 122 -6.30 4.01 -9.64
C LEU A 122 -6.51 2.75 -8.80
N PRO A 123 -5.71 1.68 -9.02
CA PRO A 123 -5.69 0.52 -8.13
C PRO A 123 -5.39 0.94 -6.69
N GLU A 124 -6.12 0.38 -5.74
CA GLU A 124 -6.03 0.74 -4.31
C GLU A 124 -6.26 2.22 -3.98
N GLY A 125 -6.87 2.96 -4.89
CA GLY A 125 -7.24 4.37 -4.72
C GLY A 125 -8.71 4.59 -4.34
N ASP A 126 -9.43 3.56 -3.87
CA ASP A 126 -10.84 3.68 -3.42
C ASP A 126 -11.80 4.35 -4.42
N GLY A 127 -11.60 4.12 -5.72
CA GLY A 127 -12.42 4.72 -6.78
C GLY A 127 -11.93 6.08 -7.27
N VAL A 128 -10.83 6.60 -6.72
CA VAL A 128 -10.20 7.85 -7.16
C VAL A 128 -9.67 7.69 -8.59
N THR A 129 -10.02 8.66 -9.44
CA THR A 129 -9.51 8.75 -10.80
C THR A 129 -8.08 9.30 -10.84
N ALA A 130 -7.33 9.00 -11.89
CA ALA A 130 -6.00 9.56 -12.09
C ALA A 130 -6.04 11.10 -12.13
N GLY A 131 -7.08 11.69 -12.74
CA GLY A 131 -7.29 13.13 -12.79
C GLY A 131 -7.46 13.76 -11.40
N ASP A 132 -8.37 13.22 -10.58
CA ASP A 132 -8.61 13.70 -9.21
C ASP A 132 -7.37 13.53 -8.31
N PHE A 133 -6.68 12.41 -8.50
CA PHE A 133 -5.42 12.12 -7.82
C PHE A 133 -4.34 13.16 -8.14
N VAL A 134 -4.15 13.50 -9.42
CA VAL A 134 -3.18 14.50 -9.87
C VAL A 134 -3.43 15.86 -9.20
N VAL A 135 -4.69 16.28 -9.09
CA VAL A 135 -5.06 17.53 -8.41
C VAL A 135 -4.67 17.47 -6.93
N THR A 136 -4.96 16.35 -6.26
CA THR A 136 -4.68 16.16 -4.84
C THR A 136 -3.18 16.15 -4.55
N VAL A 137 -2.39 15.40 -5.34
CA VAL A 137 -0.93 15.30 -5.14
C VAL A 137 -0.22 16.61 -5.44
N ARG A 138 -0.65 17.36 -6.47
CA ARG A 138 -0.09 18.70 -6.75
C ARG A 138 -0.27 19.65 -5.57
N ARG A 139 -1.45 19.65 -4.96
CA ARG A 139 -1.71 20.45 -3.76
C ARG A 139 -0.79 20.05 -2.61
N ALA A 140 -0.64 18.75 -2.36
CA ALA A 140 0.26 18.25 -1.31
C ALA A 140 1.72 18.66 -1.57
N LEU A 141 2.17 18.63 -2.82
CA LEU A 141 3.51 19.10 -3.22
C LEU A 141 3.69 20.60 -3.02
N ASP A 142 2.69 21.41 -3.36
CA ASP A 142 2.72 22.86 -3.15
C ASP A 142 2.80 23.20 -1.65
N ASP A 143 2.00 22.54 -0.82
CA ASP A 143 2.03 22.71 0.64
C ASP A 143 3.40 22.30 1.20
N LEU A 144 3.96 21.20 0.69
CA LEU A 144 5.34 20.79 0.98
C LEU A 144 6.40 21.67 0.32
N GLY A 145 6.08 22.55 -0.61
CA GLY A 145 7.01 23.53 -1.17
C GLY A 145 7.03 24.84 -0.37
N ARG A 146 5.90 25.20 0.25
CA ARG A 146 5.65 26.50 0.89
C ARG A 146 6.22 26.66 2.30
N VAL A 147 6.52 25.60 3.03
CA VAL A 147 7.08 25.71 4.39
C VAL A 147 8.51 26.30 4.31
N PRO A 148 8.84 27.46 4.90
CA PRO A 148 10.22 27.95 4.93
C PRO A 148 11.10 27.00 5.78
N ARG A 149 12.37 26.85 5.40
CA ARG A 149 13.37 26.08 6.15
C ARG A 149 13.66 26.69 7.51
#